data_AF-A0A109HRV3-F1
#
_entry.id   AF-A0A109HRV3-F1
#
_cell.length_a   1.000
_cell.length_b   1.000
_cell.length_c   1.000
_cell.angle_alpha   90.00
_cell.angle_beta   90.00
_cell.angle_gamma   90.00
#
_symmetry.space_group_name_H-M   'P 1'
#
loop_
_entity.id
_entity.type
_entity.pdbx_description
1 polymer ?
#
loop_
_entity_poly.entity_id
_entity_poly.type
_entity_poly.pdbx_seq_one_letter_code
_entity_poly.pdbx_strand_id
1 'polypeptide(L)' 'MSAQILQFPIQDSYDKHQVSHVHKLAVELGHDPKQAVRDFIAAGCPNAQRNELAERARRARMQITTTDGPEAA' A
#
# COMPACT_ATOMS: atom_id res chain seq x y z
N MET A 1 15.52 -33.10 23.70
CA MET A 1 14.36 -32.62 22.92
C MET A 1 14.63 -31.18 22.55
N SER A 2 14.88 -30.89 21.27
CA SER A 2 15.14 -29.53 20.79
C SER A 2 13.84 -28.73 20.77
N ALA A 3 13.78 -27.64 21.52
CA ALA A 3 12.66 -26.71 21.47
C ALA A 3 12.58 -26.10 20.06
N GLN A 4 11.52 -26.41 19.31
CA GLN A 4 11.17 -25.71 18.08
C GLN A 4 10.63 -24.33 18.49
N ILE A 5 11.48 -23.32 18.38
CA ILE A 5 11.09 -21.93 18.56
C ILE A 5 10.16 -21.59 17.40
N LEU A 6 8.86 -21.58 17.67
CA LEU A 6 7.84 -21.02 16.78
C LEU A 6 8.09 -19.50 16.74
N GLN A 7 8.87 -19.05 15.76
CA GLN A 7 8.94 -17.63 15.41
C GLN A 7 7.58 -17.24 14.83
N PHE A 8 6.67 -16.81 15.69
CA PHE A 8 5.55 -16.00 15.23
C PHE A 8 6.16 -14.69 14.73
N PRO A 9 5.89 -14.26 13.48
CA PRO A 9 6.37 -12.98 13.02
C PRO A 9 5.80 -11.94 13.98
N ILE A 10 6.69 -11.39 14.82
CA ILE A 10 6.38 -10.27 15.67
C ILE A 10 5.95 -9.20 14.69
N GLN A 11 4.65 -8.90 14.64
CA GLN A 11 4.11 -7.82 13.85
C GLN A 11 4.75 -6.55 14.38
N ASP A 12 5.85 -6.13 13.76
CA ASP A 12 6.47 -4.87 14.09
C ASP A 12 5.40 -3.80 13.88
N SER A 13 5.35 -2.83 14.79
CA SER A 13 4.54 -1.63 14.63
C SER A 13 4.69 -1.02 13.22
N TYR A 14 5.90 -1.13 12.67
CA TYR A 14 6.24 -0.77 11.30
C TYR A 14 5.39 -1.48 10.25
N ASP A 15 5.20 -2.81 10.35
CA ASP A 15 4.42 -3.60 9.39
C ASP A 15 2.95 -3.18 9.38
N LYS A 16 2.38 -2.86 10.55
CA LYS A 16 1.00 -2.37 10.64
C LYS A 16 0.83 -1.04 9.89
N HIS A 17 1.80 -0.14 9.99
CA HIS A 17 1.78 1.12 9.25
C HIS A 17 1.89 0.90 7.74
N GLN A 18 2.75 -0.04 7.31
CA GLN A 18 2.89 -0.37 5.89
C GLN A 18 1.61 -0.97 5.30
N VAL A 19 1.00 -1.92 6.01
CA VAL A 19 -0.27 -2.55 5.61
C VAL A 19 -1.39 -1.51 5.55
N SER A 20 -1.49 -0.63 6.56
CA SER A 20 -2.47 0.46 6.56
C SER A 20 -2.28 1.42 5.38
N HIS A 21 -1.02 1.69 5.01
CA HIS A 21 -0.70 2.56 3.88
C HIS A 21 -1.10 1.93 2.53
N VAL A 22 -0.77 0.65 2.32
CA VAL A 22 -1.17 -0.09 1.10
C VAL A 22 -2.69 -0.18 0.98
N HIS A 23 -3.39 -0.42 2.10
CA HIS A 23 -4.84 -0.43 2.11
C HIS A 23 -5.43 0.91 1.64
N LYS A 24 -4.94 2.04 2.16
CA LYS A 24 -5.41 3.38 1.76
C LYS A 24 -5.14 3.65 0.28
N LEU A 25 -3.95 3.32 -0.21
CA LEU A 25 -3.58 3.49 -1.61
C LEU A 25 -4.46 2.66 -2.55
N ALA A 26 -4.78 1.42 -2.18
CA ALA A 26 -5.67 0.57 -2.96
C ALA A 26 -7.09 1.17 -3.05
N VAL A 27 -7.60 1.72 -1.95
CA VAL A 27 -8.89 2.44 -1.93
C VAL A 27 -8.86 3.67 -2.83
N GLU A 28 -7.80 4.49 -2.74
CA GLU A 28 -7.64 5.68 -3.59
C GLU A 28 -7.59 5.35 -5.09
N LEU A 29 -7.01 4.20 -5.45
CA LEU A 29 -6.88 3.74 -6.83
C LEU A 29 -8.10 2.95 -7.34
N GLY A 30 -9.11 2.69 -6.50
CA GLY A 30 -10.28 1.89 -6.86
C GLY A 30 -10.00 0.40 -7.02
N HIS A 31 -8.91 -0.11 -6.43
CA HIS A 31 -8.59 -1.54 -6.40
C HIS A 31 -9.19 -2.21 -5.16
N ASP A 32 -9.29 -3.56 -5.16
CA ASP A 32 -9.71 -4.30 -3.97
C ASP A 32 -8.64 -4.19 -2.86
N PRO A 33 -8.92 -3.48 -1.75
CA PRO A 33 -7.94 -3.26 -0.71
C PRO A 33 -7.58 -4.53 0.06
N LYS A 34 -8.48 -5.53 0.12
CA LYS A 34 -8.20 -6.79 0.82
C LYS A 34 -7.22 -7.64 0.03
N GLN A 35 -7.40 -7.69 -1.29
CA GLN A 35 -6.49 -8.41 -2.18
C GLN A 35 -5.11 -7.75 -2.21
N ALA A 36 -5.05 -6.42 -2.34
CA ALA A 36 -3.79 -5.68 -2.35
C ALA A 36 -2.96 -5.87 -1.05
N VAL A 37 -3.61 -5.87 0.11
CA VAL A 37 -2.94 -6.14 1.40
C VAL A 37 -2.43 -7.58 1.47
N ARG A 38 -3.23 -8.55 0.99
CA ARG A 38 -2.84 -9.95 0.99
C ARG A 38 -1.63 -10.20 0.10
N ASP A 39 -1.62 -9.61 -1.10
CA ASP A 39 -0.51 -9.72 -2.04
C ASP A 39 0.76 -9.03 -1.48
N PHE A 40 0.60 -7.90 -0.80
CA PHE A 40 1.69 -7.20 -0.13
C PHE A 40 2.32 -8.02 1.01
N ILE A 41 1.49 -8.68 1.83
CA ILE A 41 1.96 -9.56 2.90
C ILE A 41 2.61 -10.82 2.32
N ALA A 42 2.00 -11.43 1.29
CA ALA A 42 2.52 -12.62 0.62
C ALA A 42 3.87 -12.37 -0.07
N ALA A 43 4.09 -11.15 -0.57
CA ALA A 43 5.35 -10.71 -1.16
C ALA A 43 6.45 -10.41 -0.12
N GLY A 44 6.15 -10.45 1.18
CA GLY A 44 7.11 -10.20 2.26
C GLY A 44 7.37 -8.70 2.53
N CYS A 45 6.36 -7.85 2.35
CA CYS A 45 6.46 -6.39 2.54
C CYS A 45 7.60 -5.71 1.74
N PRO A 46 7.75 -5.95 0.42
CA PRO A 46 8.83 -5.35 -0.33
C PRO A 46 8.64 -3.84 -0.49
N ASN A 47 9.58 -3.05 0.04
CA ASN A 47 9.57 -1.58 -0.04
C ASN A 47 9.41 -1.04 -1.48
N ALA A 48 9.89 -1.79 -2.48
CA ALA A 48 9.76 -1.43 -3.90
C ALA A 48 8.30 -1.38 -4.37
N GLN A 49 7.50 -2.38 -4.00
CA GLN A 49 6.10 -2.51 -4.42
C GLN A 49 5.23 -1.42 -3.78
N ARG A 50 5.52 -1.07 -2.51
CA ARG A 50 4.91 0.07 -1.82
C ARG A 50 5.23 1.40 -2.50
N ASN A 51 6.50 1.62 -2.85
CA ASN A 51 6.92 2.86 -3.51
C ASN A 51 6.26 3.02 -4.88
N GLU A 52 6.12 1.94 -5.65
CA GLU A 52 5.43 1.97 -6.94
C GLU A 52 3.94 2.32 -6.79
N LEU A 53 3.26 1.73 -5.81
CA LEU A 53 1.86 2.01 -5.51
C LEU A 53 1.65 3.47 -5.06
N ALA A 54 2.55 3.99 -4.21
CA ALA A 54 2.53 5.37 -3.74
C ALA A 54 2.77 6.37 -4.88
N GLU A 55 3.68 6.06 -5.79
CA GLU A 55 3.97 6.88 -6.96
C GLU A 55 2.79 6.88 -7.95
N ARG A 56 2.12 5.74 -8.13
CA ARG A 56 0.91 5.64 -8.96
C ARG A 56 -0.23 6.50 -8.38
N ALA A 57 -0.46 6.45 -7.06
CA ALA A 57 -1.43 7.31 -6.39
C ALA A 57 -1.05 8.81 -6.44
N ARG A 58 0.24 9.15 -6.33
CA ARG A 58 0.73 10.52 -6.51
C ARG A 58 0.41 11.04 -7.91
N ARG A 59 0.68 10.26 -8.96
CA ARG A 59 0.38 10.62 -10.35
C ARG A 59 -1.12 10.80 -10.59
N ALA A 60 -1.95 9.91 -10.06
CA ALA A 60 -3.41 10.03 -10.13
C ALA A 60 -3.91 11.35 -9.51
N ARG A 61 -3.38 11.72 -8.33
CA ARG A 61 -3.69 13.02 -7.70
C ARG A 61 -3.28 14.20 -8.57
N MET A 62 -2.08 14.19 -9.14
CA MET A 62 -1.61 15.26 -10.03
C MET A 62 -2.44 15.38 -11.31
N GLN A 63 -2.90 14.26 -11.87
CA GLN A 63 -3.79 14.29 -13.03
C GLN A 63 -5.13 14.96 -12.71
N ILE A 64 -5.73 14.65 -11.56
CA ILE A 64 -6.98 15.29 -11.10
C ILE A 64 -6.79 16.81 -10.91
N THR A 65 -5.64 17.24 -10.37
CA THR A 65 -5.37 18.68 -10.16
C THR A 65 -5.14 19.43 -11.47
N THR A 66 -4.75 18.75 -12.54
CA THR A 66 -4.48 19.38 -13.85
C THR A 66 -5.77 19.57 -14.66
N THR A 67 -6.81 18.78 -14.40
CA THR A 67 -8.11 18.88 -15.08
C THR A 67 -9.08 19.90 -14.48
N ASP A 68 -8.86 20.36 -13.24
CA ASP A 68 -9.66 21.38 -12.56
C ASP A 68 -8.96 22.75 -12.49
N GLY A 69 -8.15 23.09 -13.49
CA GLY A 69 -7.70 24.46 -13.72
C GLY A 69 -8.84 25.30 -14.33
N PRO A 70 -9.07 26.55 -13.89
CA PRO A 70 -10.24 27.32 -14.29
C PRO A 70 -10.07 27.88 -15.70
N GLU A 71 -10.51 27.14 -16.71
CA GLU A 71 -10.88 27.70 -18.02
C GLU A 71 -12.15 27.03 -18.52
N ALA A 72 -13.30 27.68 -18.29
CA ALA A 72 -14.40 27.86 -19.25
C ALA A 72 -15.74 28.15 -18.53
N ALA A 73 -16.05 29.43 -18.32
CA ALA A 73 -17.35 30.09 -18.52
C ALA A 73 -17.37 31.48 -17.87
#